data_AF-A0A167HJK4-F1
#
_entry.id   AF-A0A167HJK4-F1
#
_cell.length_a   1.000
_cell.length_b   1.000
_cell.length_c   1.000
_cell.angle_alpha   90.00
_cell.angle_beta   90.00
_cell.angle_gamma   90.00
#
_symmetry.space_group_name_H-M   'P 1'
#
loop_
_entity.id
_entity.type
_entity.pdbx_description
1 polymer ?
#
loop_
_entity_poly.entity_id
_entity_poly.type
_entity_poly.pdbx_seq_one_letter_code
_entity_poly.pdbx_strand_id
1 'polypeptide(L)'
;MSDEFEQTLQEEFEVLESIFPEELERISHTELKIRVEPDVPSSSDPLILSLHVKYPPAYPSEIPELELEELEGELTDLERETLLDGLRLAGEDSLGMAMVFTLVTHLQSSMSTLVQGRVEELQRVEQEKARIEAEAEAHRTRGTAVTATSFAEWKEHFNAQMRRRTDKDEEERMRGMTPKEREEFRRSKTKLTGRQLFERDRNLGKEEEVLGEEGVESVDISKYDRTAALEEEEEEEGTGITFDDSD
;
A
#
# COMPACT_ATOMS: atom_id res chain seq x y z
N MET A 1 10.62 -38.29 54.14
CA MET A 1 10.16 -38.20 52.73
C MET A 1 8.76 -37.64 52.67
N SER A 2 7.77 -38.19 53.38
CA SER A 2 6.42 -37.61 53.45
C SER A 2 6.37 -36.21 54.10
N ASP A 3 7.05 -36.01 55.24
CA ASP A 3 7.02 -34.72 55.94
C ASP A 3 7.66 -33.56 55.14
N GLU A 4 8.73 -33.84 54.38
CA GLU A 4 9.41 -32.85 53.53
C GLU A 4 8.56 -32.45 52.32
N PHE A 5 7.84 -33.42 51.75
CA PHE A 5 6.88 -33.22 50.67
C PHE A 5 5.70 -32.36 51.13
N GLU A 6 5.08 -32.70 52.27
CA GLU A 6 3.96 -31.94 52.83
C GLU A 6 4.38 -30.52 53.21
N GLN A 7 5.56 -30.35 53.81
CA GLN A 7 6.10 -29.03 54.14
C GLN A 7 6.35 -28.17 52.89
N THR A 8 6.98 -28.74 51.85
CA THR A 8 7.24 -28.03 50.59
C THR A 8 5.93 -27.60 49.91
N LEU A 9 4.94 -28.50 49.87
CA LEU A 9 3.62 -28.19 49.32
C LEU A 9 2.93 -27.09 50.13
N GLN A 10 2.98 -27.17 51.46
CA GLN A 10 2.34 -26.16 52.31
C GLN A 10 2.97 -24.78 52.13
N GLU A 11 4.29 -24.69 52.07
CA GLU A 11 5.01 -23.45 51.78
C GLU A 11 4.65 -22.90 50.40
N GLU A 12 4.58 -23.76 49.38
CA GLU A 12 4.15 -23.34 48.04
C GLU A 12 2.69 -22.87 48.01
N PHE A 13 1.77 -23.57 48.69
CA PHE A 13 0.37 -23.16 48.79
C PHE A 13 0.22 -21.79 49.45
N GLU A 14 0.93 -21.52 50.55
CA GLU A 14 0.89 -20.20 51.21
C GLU A 14 1.38 -19.09 50.28
N VAL A 15 2.43 -19.35 49.50
CA VAL A 15 2.94 -18.41 48.49
C VAL A 15 1.91 -18.19 47.38
N LEU A 16 1.32 -19.26 46.84
CA LEU A 16 0.34 -19.17 45.76
C LEU A 16 -0.96 -18.48 46.22
N GLU A 17 -1.43 -18.73 47.45
CA GLU A 17 -2.57 -18.02 48.05
C GLU A 17 -2.29 -16.52 48.23
N SER A 18 -1.03 -16.14 48.47
CA SER A 18 -0.63 -14.72 48.55
C SER A 18 -0.51 -14.06 47.18
N ILE A 19 -0.10 -14.79 46.14
CA ILE A 19 0.08 -14.25 44.79
C ILE A 19 -1.26 -14.19 44.06
N PHE A 20 -2.08 -15.24 44.20
CA PHE A 20 -3.33 -15.45 43.48
C PHE A 20 -4.52 -15.59 44.45
N PRO A 21 -4.86 -14.55 45.23
CA PRO A 21 -5.89 -14.66 46.28
C PRO A 21 -7.31 -14.89 45.74
N GLU A 22 -7.62 -14.41 44.53
CA GLU A 22 -8.95 -14.49 43.92
C GLU A 22 -9.03 -15.53 42.79
N GLU A 23 -7.89 -15.93 42.25
CA GLU A 23 -7.80 -16.80 41.07
C GLU A 23 -7.50 -18.27 41.42
N LEU A 24 -7.07 -18.52 42.66
CA LEU A 24 -6.71 -19.84 43.14
C LEU A 24 -7.90 -20.56 43.79
N GLU A 25 -8.18 -21.76 43.31
CA GLU A 25 -9.17 -22.68 43.88
C GLU A 25 -8.47 -23.95 44.37
N ARG A 26 -8.40 -24.11 45.70
CA ARG A 26 -7.86 -25.31 46.32
C ARG A 26 -8.91 -26.41 46.38
N ILE A 27 -8.75 -27.44 45.55
CA ILE A 27 -9.64 -28.62 45.56
C ILE A 27 -9.24 -29.57 46.68
N SER A 28 -7.95 -29.87 46.80
CA SER A 28 -7.45 -30.81 47.81
C SER A 28 -6.03 -30.44 48.29
N HIS A 29 -5.36 -31.37 48.99
CA HIS A 29 -3.95 -31.21 49.35
C HIS A 29 -2.99 -31.58 48.21
N THR A 30 -3.50 -32.22 47.15
CA THR A 30 -2.71 -32.70 46.01
C THR A 30 -3.25 -32.21 44.67
N GLU A 31 -4.30 -31.39 44.67
CA GLU A 31 -4.93 -30.85 43.47
C GLU A 31 -5.24 -29.38 43.67
N LEU A 32 -4.86 -28.59 42.67
CA LEU A 32 -5.03 -27.16 42.62
C LEU A 32 -5.64 -26.76 41.27
N LYS A 33 -6.53 -25.77 41.29
CA LYS A 33 -6.94 -25.05 40.08
C LYS A 33 -6.52 -23.60 40.21
N ILE A 34 -5.97 -23.04 39.14
CA ILE A 34 -5.64 -21.62 39.04
C ILE A 34 -6.30 -21.08 37.78
N ARG A 35 -7.07 -20.00 37.92
CA ARG A 35 -7.55 -19.21 36.79
C ARG A 35 -6.40 -18.35 36.27
N VAL A 36 -6.12 -18.44 34.98
CA VAL A 36 -4.99 -17.77 34.34
C VAL A 36 -5.51 -16.88 33.22
N GLU A 37 -5.20 -15.60 33.34
CA GLU A 37 -5.44 -14.57 32.31
C GLU A 37 -4.14 -14.20 31.61
N PRO A 38 -4.17 -13.82 30.32
CA PRO A 38 -3.00 -13.37 29.58
C PRO A 38 -2.51 -12.03 30.15
N ASP A 39 -1.19 -11.85 30.20
CA ASP A 39 -0.55 -10.62 30.73
C ASP A 39 -1.00 -9.36 29.98
N VAL A 40 -1.20 -9.49 28.66
CA VAL A 40 -1.81 -8.46 27.81
C VAL A 40 -3.22 -8.90 27.41
N PRO A 41 -4.28 -8.35 28.04
CA PRO A 41 -5.65 -8.65 27.64
C PRO A 41 -5.93 -8.06 26.27
N SER A 42 -6.53 -8.85 25.37
CA SER A 42 -7.02 -8.35 24.09
C SER A 42 -8.53 -8.19 24.14
N SER A 43 -9.03 -7.02 23.73
CA SER A 43 -10.48 -6.78 23.66
C SER A 43 -11.15 -7.51 22.51
N SER A 44 -10.37 -7.98 21.53
CA SER A 44 -10.89 -8.65 20.33
C SER A 44 -10.98 -10.16 20.49
N ASP A 45 -10.15 -10.76 21.35
CA ASP A 45 -10.06 -12.19 21.58
C ASP A 45 -9.72 -12.43 23.07
N PRO A 46 -10.74 -12.40 23.97
CA PRO A 46 -10.53 -12.72 25.37
C PRO A 46 -10.25 -14.22 25.52
N LEU A 47 -9.14 -14.56 26.15
CA LEU A 47 -8.73 -15.94 26.39
C LEU A 47 -8.47 -16.11 27.88
N ILE A 48 -9.22 -16.97 28.56
CA ILE A 48 -9.06 -17.25 29.99
C ILE A 48 -9.07 -18.76 30.18
N LEU A 49 -8.03 -19.28 30.82
CA LEU A 49 -7.84 -20.71 31.03
C LEU A 49 -7.87 -21.04 32.52
N SER A 50 -8.32 -22.24 32.87
CA SER A 50 -8.09 -22.83 34.18
C SER A 50 -7.00 -23.87 34.07
N LEU A 51 -5.90 -23.67 34.79
CA LEU A 51 -4.81 -24.63 34.92
C LEU A 51 -5.10 -25.54 36.11
N HIS A 52 -5.31 -26.82 35.84
CA HIS A 52 -5.43 -27.84 36.87
C HIS A 52 -4.07 -28.50 37.06
N VAL A 53 -3.61 -28.52 38.31
CA VAL A 53 -2.31 -29.06 38.70
C VAL A 53 -2.57 -30.19 39.69
N LYS A 54 -2.14 -31.41 39.35
CA LYS A 54 -2.12 -32.56 40.27
C LYS A 54 -0.69 -32.88 40.66
N TYR A 55 -0.41 -32.81 41.95
CA TYR A 55 0.93 -33.02 42.51
C TYR A 55 1.23 -34.52 42.66
N PRO A 56 2.27 -35.07 42.00
CA PRO A 56 2.71 -36.44 42.21
C PRO A 56 3.39 -36.57 43.57
N PRO A 57 3.44 -37.78 44.15
CA PRO A 57 4.09 -38.02 45.43
C PRO A 57 5.61 -37.77 45.42
N ALA A 58 6.21 -37.66 44.23
CA ALA A 58 7.64 -37.37 44.04
C ALA A 58 7.94 -35.88 43.78
N TYR A 59 6.94 -34.98 43.84
CA TYR A 59 7.16 -33.54 43.72
C TYR A 59 8.10 -33.01 44.82
N PRO A 60 8.99 -32.04 44.55
CA PRO A 60 9.25 -31.34 43.29
C PRO A 60 10.24 -32.04 42.33
N SER A 61 10.56 -33.33 42.55
CA SER A 61 11.48 -34.09 41.69
C SER A 61 10.83 -34.61 40.41
N GLU A 62 9.49 -34.60 40.34
CA GLU A 62 8.69 -34.99 39.18
C GLU A 62 7.69 -33.89 38.85
N ILE A 63 7.44 -33.67 37.56
CA ILE A 63 6.55 -32.63 37.05
C ILE A 63 5.09 -32.98 37.41
N PRO A 64 4.28 -32.02 37.89
CA PRO A 64 2.87 -32.26 38.14
C PRO A 64 2.09 -32.62 36.87
N GLU A 65 1.00 -33.35 37.02
CA GLU A 65 0.07 -33.55 35.89
C GLU A 65 -0.68 -32.25 35.65
N LEU A 66 -0.57 -31.74 34.42
CA LEU A 66 -1.15 -30.47 34.00
C LEU A 66 -2.30 -30.73 33.04
N GLU A 67 -3.46 -30.18 33.37
CA GLU A 67 -4.63 -30.17 32.48
C GLU A 67 -5.09 -28.71 32.31
N LEU A 68 -5.44 -28.33 31.07
CA LEU A 68 -5.96 -27.01 30.75
C LEU A 68 -7.46 -27.11 30.49
N GLU A 69 -8.26 -26.22 31.08
CA GLU A 69 -9.69 -26.07 30.81
C GLU A 69 -9.95 -24.65 30.26
N GLU A 70 -10.77 -24.52 29.23
CA GLU A 70 -11.12 -23.23 28.63
C GLU A 70 -12.29 -22.63 29.41
N LEU A 71 -12.09 -21.47 30.04
CA LEU A 71 -13.16 -20.75 30.74
C LEU A 71 -13.81 -19.69 29.83
N GLU A 72 -12.98 -18.95 29.09
CA GLU A 72 -13.40 -17.94 28.13
C GLU A 72 -12.47 -17.96 26.92
N GLY A 73 -13.04 -17.76 25.73
CA GLY A 73 -12.32 -17.91 24.46
C GLY A 73 -12.31 -19.36 23.95
N GLU A 74 -11.76 -19.53 22.75
CA GLU A 74 -11.62 -20.83 22.10
C GLU A 74 -10.13 -21.11 21.86
N LEU A 75 -9.66 -22.31 22.25
CA LEU A 75 -8.37 -22.84 21.82
C LEU A 75 -8.57 -23.96 20.82
N THR A 76 -7.74 -23.97 19.79
CA THR A 76 -7.63 -25.14 18.94
C THR A 76 -6.85 -26.24 19.66
N ASP A 77 -7.11 -27.51 19.31
CA ASP A 77 -6.39 -28.66 19.88
C ASP A 77 -4.86 -28.51 19.73
N LEU A 78 -4.40 -27.93 18.62
CA LEU A 78 -3.00 -27.68 18.34
C LEU A 78 -2.40 -26.63 19.30
N GLU A 79 -3.10 -25.53 19.55
CA GLU A 79 -2.65 -24.48 20.47
C GLU A 79 -2.61 -25.02 21.91
N ARG A 80 -3.61 -25.81 22.30
CA ARG A 80 -3.65 -26.51 23.59
C ARG A 80 -2.44 -27.43 23.77
N GLU A 81 -2.13 -28.26 22.78
CA GLU A 81 -0.97 -29.15 22.81
C GLU A 81 0.33 -28.34 22.91
N THR A 82 0.45 -27.26 22.14
CA THR A 82 1.61 -26.35 22.17
C THR A 82 1.79 -25.71 23.55
N LEU A 83 0.71 -25.27 24.20
CA LEU A 83 0.74 -24.72 25.55
C LEU A 83 1.15 -25.77 26.58
N LEU A 84 0.60 -26.98 26.51
CA LEU A 84 0.96 -28.08 27.41
C LEU A 84 2.42 -28.50 27.24
N ASP A 85 2.93 -28.55 26.01
CA ASP A 85 4.33 -28.87 25.74
C ASP A 85 5.28 -27.77 26.23
N GLY A 86 4.89 -26.49 26.08
CA GLY A 86 5.61 -25.37 26.67
C GLY A 86 5.68 -25.46 28.20
N LEU A 87 4.56 -25.81 28.85
CA LEU A 87 4.52 -26.02 30.30
C LEU A 87 5.38 -27.20 30.76
N ARG A 88 5.39 -28.31 30.01
CA ARG A 88 6.27 -29.45 30.30
C ARG A 88 7.74 -29.04 30.24
N LEU A 89 8.12 -28.29 29.21
CA LEU A 89 9.48 -27.78 29.06
C LEU A 89 9.87 -26.84 30.22
N ALA A 90 8.99 -25.91 30.59
CA ALA A 90 9.22 -25.03 31.74
C ALA A 90 9.29 -25.79 33.08
N GLY A 91 8.56 -26.91 33.18
CA GLY A 91 8.61 -27.82 34.33
C GLY A 91 9.92 -28.61 34.41
N GLU A 92 10.47 -29.05 33.28
CA GLU A 92 11.77 -29.74 33.22
C GLU A 92 12.92 -28.84 33.71
N ASP A 93 12.89 -27.56 33.35
CA ASP A 93 13.89 -26.56 33.80
C ASP A 93 13.78 -26.23 35.29
N SER A 94 12.60 -26.42 35.88
CA SER A 94 12.28 -26.06 37.27
C SER A 94 12.29 -27.26 38.23
N LEU A 95 12.81 -28.42 37.80
CA LEU A 95 12.87 -29.62 38.64
C LEU A 95 13.69 -29.39 39.91
N GLY A 96 13.18 -29.91 41.03
CA GLY A 96 13.82 -29.83 42.34
C GLY A 96 13.44 -28.57 43.16
N MET A 97 12.55 -27.72 42.67
CA MET A 97 11.98 -26.60 43.41
C MET A 97 10.48 -26.42 43.14
N ALA A 98 9.82 -25.57 43.93
CA ALA A 98 8.44 -25.17 43.69
C ALA A 98 8.33 -24.51 42.30
N MET A 99 7.52 -25.09 41.42
CA MET A 99 7.48 -24.72 40.00
C MET A 99 6.12 -24.20 39.53
N VAL A 100 5.06 -24.29 40.34
CA VAL A 100 3.70 -23.94 39.89
C VAL A 100 3.59 -22.46 39.52
N PHE A 101 4.23 -21.58 40.29
CA PHE A 101 4.29 -20.16 39.94
C PHE A 101 4.95 -19.95 38.57
N THR A 102 6.11 -20.58 38.32
CA THR A 102 6.82 -20.51 37.05
C THR A 102 5.95 -21.01 35.89
N LEU A 103 5.23 -22.12 36.09
CA LEU A 103 4.29 -22.67 35.12
C LEU A 103 3.16 -21.69 34.81
N VAL A 104 2.56 -21.08 35.83
CA VAL A 104 1.51 -20.06 35.64
C VAL A 104 2.05 -18.86 34.86
N THR A 105 3.21 -18.31 35.25
CA THR A 105 3.82 -17.18 34.53
C THR A 105 4.16 -17.53 33.08
N HIS A 106 4.67 -18.74 32.84
CA HIS A 106 4.94 -19.22 31.48
C HIS A 106 3.66 -19.38 30.66
N LEU A 107 2.57 -19.86 31.28
CA LEU A 107 1.26 -19.97 30.65
C LEU A 107 0.72 -18.59 30.28
N GLN A 108 0.77 -17.61 31.19
CA GLN A 108 0.33 -16.22 30.93
C GLN A 108 1.06 -15.61 29.73
N SER A 109 2.37 -15.74 29.67
CA SER A 109 3.19 -15.24 28.56
C SER A 109 2.90 -15.95 27.23
N SER A 110 2.73 -17.27 27.27
CA SER A 110 2.40 -18.07 26.09
C SER A 110 1.01 -17.74 25.57
N MET A 111 0.02 -17.56 26.45
CA MET A 111 -1.32 -17.09 26.10
C MET A 111 -1.27 -15.71 25.44
N SER A 112 -0.52 -14.75 25.99
CA SER A 112 -0.35 -13.43 25.35
C SER A 112 0.27 -13.53 23.97
N THR A 113 1.27 -14.40 23.79
CA THR A 113 1.92 -14.62 22.49
C THR A 113 0.95 -15.22 21.47
N LEU A 114 0.10 -16.18 21.88
CA LEU A 114 -0.93 -16.75 21.02
C LEU A 114 -1.95 -15.71 20.58
N VAL A 115 -2.49 -14.94 21.53
CA VAL A 115 -3.48 -13.89 21.27
C VAL A 115 -2.88 -12.81 20.35
N GLN A 116 -1.64 -12.39 20.60
CA GLN A 116 -0.94 -11.46 19.73
C GLN A 116 -0.73 -12.05 18.32
N GLY A 117 -0.34 -13.31 18.20
CA GLY A 117 -0.18 -14.00 16.92
C GLY A 117 -1.46 -14.04 16.10
N ARG A 118 -2.62 -14.26 16.74
CA ARG A 118 -3.93 -14.21 16.07
C ARG A 118 -4.26 -12.81 15.53
N VAL A 119 -4.01 -11.77 16.33
CA VAL A 119 -4.23 -10.37 15.93
C VAL A 119 -3.30 -9.99 14.78
N GLU A 120 -2.02 -10.36 14.86
CA GLU A 120 -1.04 -10.09 13.81
C GLU A 120 -1.42 -10.79 12.50
N GLU A 121 -1.86 -12.05 12.54
CA GLU A 121 -2.28 -12.77 11.33
C GLU A 121 -3.49 -12.09 10.67
N LEU A 122 -4.50 -11.70 11.46
CA LEU A 122 -5.65 -10.95 10.94
C LEU A 122 -5.22 -9.62 10.29
N GLN A 123 -4.33 -8.88 10.95
CA GLN A 123 -3.78 -7.63 10.40
C GLN A 123 -2.98 -7.87 9.12
N ARG A 124 -2.21 -8.95 9.04
CA ARG A 124 -1.44 -9.30 7.83
C ARG A 124 -2.36 -9.64 6.66
N VAL A 125 -3.43 -10.39 6.89
CA VAL A 125 -4.43 -10.70 5.87
C VAL A 125 -5.12 -9.42 5.40
N GLU A 126 -5.48 -8.53 6.32
CA GLU A 126 -6.10 -7.24 5.96
C GLU A 126 -5.14 -6.33 5.17
N GLN A 127 -3.87 -6.24 5.59
CA GLN A 127 -2.84 -5.47 4.90
C GLN A 127 -2.56 -6.02 3.50
N GLU A 128 -2.50 -7.34 3.33
CA GLU A 128 -2.30 -7.97 2.02
C GLU A 128 -3.49 -7.66 1.09
N LYS A 129 -4.72 -7.77 1.61
CA LYS A 129 -5.93 -7.43 0.86
C LYS A 129 -5.95 -5.95 0.47
N ALA A 130 -5.61 -5.06 1.39
CA ALA A 130 -5.52 -3.62 1.12
C ALA A 130 -4.44 -3.31 0.07
N ARG A 131 -3.31 -4.02 0.09
CA ARG A 131 -2.25 -3.88 -0.93
C ARG A 131 -2.73 -4.30 -2.32
N ILE A 132 -3.42 -5.42 -2.42
CA ILE A 132 -3.99 -5.90 -3.69
C ILE A 132 -5.03 -4.90 -4.23
N GLU A 133 -5.89 -4.36 -3.37
CA GLU A 133 -6.88 -3.36 -3.77
C GLU A 133 -6.24 -2.04 -4.21
N ALA A 134 -5.21 -1.58 -3.50
CA ALA A 134 -4.44 -0.39 -3.87
C ALA A 134 -3.68 -0.60 -5.20
N GLU A 135 -3.14 -1.79 -5.46
CA GLU A 135 -2.52 -2.12 -6.74
C GLU A 135 -3.58 -2.15 -7.87
N ALA A 136 -4.75 -2.74 -7.63
CA ALA A 136 -5.85 -2.73 -8.60
C ALA A 136 -6.39 -1.32 -8.86
N GLU A 137 -6.46 -0.46 -7.86
CA GLU A 137 -6.79 0.96 -8.03
C GLU A 137 -5.68 1.70 -8.77
N ALA A 138 -4.40 1.48 -8.43
CA ALA A 138 -3.28 2.07 -9.14
C ALA A 138 -3.23 1.64 -10.62
N HIS A 139 -3.61 0.40 -10.94
CA HIS A 139 -3.75 -0.07 -12.32
C HIS A 139 -4.95 0.54 -13.04
N ARG A 140 -6.07 0.78 -12.35
CA ARG A 140 -7.22 1.48 -12.93
C ARG A 140 -6.95 2.97 -13.15
N THR A 141 -6.21 3.59 -12.24
CA THR A 141 -5.90 5.04 -12.25
C THR A 141 -4.67 5.37 -13.10
N ARG A 142 -3.74 4.43 -13.29
CA ARG A 142 -2.70 4.55 -14.33
C ARG A 142 -3.38 4.51 -15.70
N GLY A 143 -3.52 5.68 -16.31
CA GLY A 143 -3.78 5.77 -17.74
C GLY A 143 -2.73 5.01 -18.55
N THR A 144 -3.08 4.62 -19.76
CA THR A 144 -2.15 3.95 -20.68
C THR A 144 -1.02 4.91 -21.02
N ALA A 145 0.22 4.58 -20.63
CA ALA A 145 1.38 5.37 -21.02
C ALA A 145 1.45 5.40 -22.56
N VAL A 146 1.59 6.59 -23.13
CA VAL A 146 1.72 6.76 -24.58
C VAL A 146 3.12 6.29 -24.98
N THR A 147 3.23 5.01 -25.31
CA THR A 147 4.45 4.41 -25.88
C THR A 147 4.54 4.71 -27.37
N ALA A 148 5.72 4.62 -27.99
CA ALA A 148 5.89 4.91 -29.42
C ALA A 148 4.98 4.04 -30.32
N THR A 149 4.73 2.79 -29.92
CA THR A 149 3.83 1.86 -30.61
C THR A 149 2.36 2.27 -30.42
N SER A 150 1.91 2.54 -29.19
CA SER A 150 0.53 2.98 -28.94
C SER A 150 0.23 4.35 -29.54
N PHE A 151 1.24 5.24 -29.60
CA PHE A 151 1.13 6.53 -30.28
C PHE A 151 1.02 6.36 -31.80
N ALA A 152 1.74 5.42 -32.41
CA ALA A 152 1.63 5.15 -33.84
C ALA A 152 0.22 4.66 -34.22
N GLU A 153 -0.33 3.71 -33.48
CA GLU A 153 -1.70 3.21 -33.66
C GLU A 153 -2.73 4.34 -33.46
N TRP A 154 -2.57 5.12 -32.38
CA TRP A 154 -3.41 6.30 -32.13
C TRP A 154 -3.31 7.32 -33.29
N LYS A 155 -2.10 7.59 -33.78
CA LYS A 155 -1.84 8.53 -34.87
C LYS A 155 -2.47 8.07 -36.18
N GLU A 156 -2.47 6.76 -36.47
CA GLU A 156 -3.17 6.21 -37.62
C GLU A 156 -4.68 6.42 -37.53
N HIS A 157 -5.28 6.08 -36.38
CA HIS A 157 -6.71 6.29 -36.16
C HIS A 157 -7.07 7.79 -36.21
N PHE A 158 -6.27 8.65 -35.60
CA PHE A 158 -6.45 10.11 -35.62
C PHE A 158 -6.36 10.67 -37.04
N ASN A 159 -5.34 10.27 -37.81
CA ASN A 159 -5.20 10.69 -39.20
C ASN A 159 -6.36 10.19 -40.06
N ALA A 160 -6.86 8.98 -39.83
CA ALA A 160 -8.04 8.45 -40.51
C ALA A 160 -9.31 9.25 -40.15
N GLN A 161 -9.47 9.63 -38.88
CA GLN A 161 -10.59 10.47 -38.43
C GLN A 161 -10.52 11.88 -39.04
N MET A 162 -9.33 12.48 -39.09
CA MET A 162 -9.11 13.79 -39.71
C MET A 162 -9.39 13.76 -41.21
N ARG A 163 -8.93 12.72 -41.94
CA ARG A 163 -9.25 12.54 -43.36
C ARG A 163 -10.76 12.42 -43.58
N ARG A 164 -11.45 11.61 -42.77
CA ARG A 164 -12.92 11.49 -42.85
C ARG A 164 -13.63 12.82 -42.60
N ARG A 165 -13.11 13.65 -41.69
CA ARG A 165 -13.68 14.98 -41.43
C ARG A 165 -13.44 15.92 -42.61
N THR A 166 -12.22 15.98 -43.14
CA THR A 166 -11.92 16.80 -44.31
C THR A 166 -12.69 16.36 -45.54
N ASP A 167 -12.86 15.06 -45.76
CA ASP A 167 -13.63 14.52 -46.89
C ASP A 167 -15.11 14.92 -46.77
N LYS A 168 -15.69 14.86 -45.56
CA LYS A 168 -17.06 15.35 -45.31
C LYS A 168 -17.20 16.86 -45.54
N ASP A 169 -16.28 17.65 -45.00
CA ASP A 169 -16.28 19.11 -45.17
C ASP A 169 -16.13 19.48 -46.67
N GLU A 170 -15.32 18.72 -47.42
CA GLU A 170 -15.18 18.86 -48.87
C GLU A 170 -16.46 18.42 -49.60
N GLU A 171 -17.09 17.31 -49.23
CA GLU A 171 -18.35 16.85 -49.80
C GLU A 171 -19.48 17.86 -49.58
N GLU A 172 -19.56 18.47 -48.40
CA GLU A 172 -20.52 19.53 -48.07
C GLU A 172 -20.27 20.81 -48.88
N ARG A 173 -19.00 21.25 -48.99
CA ARG A 173 -18.62 22.36 -49.88
C ARG A 173 -18.96 22.07 -51.34
N MET A 174 -18.71 20.85 -51.78
CA MET A 174 -19.03 20.42 -53.15
C MET A 174 -20.55 20.33 -53.35
N ARG A 175 -21.32 19.93 -52.34
CA ARG A 175 -22.80 19.86 -52.41
C ARG A 175 -23.42 21.24 -52.65
N GLY A 176 -22.82 22.31 -52.14
CA GLY A 176 -23.24 23.71 -52.34
C GLY A 176 -22.82 24.37 -53.66
N MET A 177 -21.93 23.76 -54.46
CA MET A 177 -21.38 24.36 -55.70
C MET A 177 -22.06 23.84 -56.97
N THR A 178 -22.06 24.67 -58.03
CA THR A 178 -22.59 24.32 -59.35
C THR A 178 -21.70 23.29 -60.07
N PRO A 179 -22.21 22.56 -61.10
CA PRO A 179 -21.44 21.50 -61.77
C PRO A 179 -20.10 21.95 -62.38
N LYS A 180 -19.99 23.21 -62.82
CA LYS A 180 -18.74 23.78 -63.38
C LYS A 180 -17.70 24.06 -62.29
N GLU A 181 -18.13 24.58 -61.14
CA GLU A 181 -17.27 24.88 -59.99
C GLU A 181 -16.73 23.61 -59.32
N ARG A 182 -17.51 22.52 -59.32
CA ARG A 182 -17.04 21.19 -58.87
C ARG A 182 -15.89 20.65 -59.72
N GLU A 183 -15.91 20.91 -61.03
CA GLU A 183 -14.86 20.46 -61.93
C GLU A 183 -13.58 21.30 -61.74
N GLU A 184 -13.73 22.62 -61.51
CA GLU A 184 -12.60 23.49 -61.19
C GLU A 184 -11.99 23.19 -59.82
N PHE A 185 -12.79 22.87 -58.80
CA PHE A 185 -12.29 22.46 -57.49
C PHE A 185 -11.51 21.14 -57.54
N ARG A 186 -11.93 20.19 -58.39
CA ARG A 186 -11.15 18.97 -58.62
C ARG A 186 -9.85 19.26 -59.36
N ARG A 187 -9.89 20.14 -60.37
CA ARG A 187 -8.67 20.58 -61.09
C ARG A 187 -7.72 21.37 -60.19
N SER A 188 -8.23 22.17 -59.26
CA SER A 188 -7.40 22.91 -58.29
C SER A 188 -6.78 21.98 -57.25
N LYS A 189 -7.47 20.90 -56.84
CA LYS A 189 -6.91 19.86 -55.97
C LYS A 189 -5.73 19.09 -56.61
N THR A 190 -5.74 18.93 -57.94
CA THR A 190 -4.62 18.36 -58.69
C THR A 190 -3.50 19.35 -58.99
N LYS A 191 -3.74 20.67 -58.85
CA LYS A 191 -2.69 21.67 -58.96
C LYS A 191 -1.96 21.72 -57.61
N LEU A 192 -0.68 21.37 -57.62
CA LEU A 192 0.18 21.49 -56.44
C LEU A 192 0.11 22.92 -55.90
N THR A 193 -0.09 23.07 -54.59
CA THR A 193 -0.09 24.40 -53.98
C THR A 193 1.32 25.01 -54.06
N GLY A 194 1.44 26.35 -54.02
CA GLY A 194 2.74 27.03 -54.10
C GLY A 194 3.75 26.53 -53.05
N ARG A 195 3.27 26.19 -51.84
CA ARG A 195 4.08 25.56 -50.78
C ARG A 195 4.53 24.14 -51.15
N GLN A 196 3.65 23.34 -51.76
CA GLN A 196 3.99 21.98 -52.21
C GLN A 196 4.94 21.98 -53.41
N LEU A 197 4.84 22.97 -54.29
CA LEU A 197 5.83 23.20 -55.36
C LEU A 197 7.20 23.50 -54.76
N PHE A 198 7.25 24.41 -53.78
CA PHE A 198 8.48 24.81 -53.09
C PHE A 198 9.14 23.65 -52.32
N GLU A 199 8.37 22.83 -51.61
CA GLU A 199 8.88 21.68 -50.86
C GLU A 199 9.36 20.51 -51.76
N ARG A 200 8.84 20.41 -53.00
CA ARG A 200 9.17 19.32 -53.92
C ARG A 200 10.28 19.66 -54.91
N ASP A 201 10.55 20.95 -55.11
CA ASP A 201 11.57 21.43 -56.00
C ASP A 201 12.94 21.42 -55.30
N ARG A 202 13.68 20.30 -55.47
CA ARG A 202 15.02 20.12 -54.89
C ARG A 202 16.10 20.97 -55.57
N ASN A 203 15.74 21.79 -56.57
CA ASN A 203 16.69 22.60 -57.33
C ASN A 203 16.86 24.04 -56.81
N LEU A 204 15.98 24.52 -55.92
CA LEU A 204 16.09 25.90 -55.40
C LEU A 204 17.41 26.16 -54.65
N GLY A 205 17.98 25.16 -53.97
CA GLY A 205 19.27 25.31 -53.27
C GLY A 205 20.51 25.34 -54.18
N LYS A 206 20.37 25.14 -55.50
CA LYS A 206 21.48 25.24 -56.48
C LYS A 206 21.45 26.52 -57.30
N GLU A 207 20.29 27.16 -57.42
CA GLU A 207 20.13 28.42 -58.17
C GLU A 207 20.41 29.65 -57.29
N GLU A 208 20.49 29.48 -55.96
CA GLU A 208 20.93 30.52 -55.01
C GLU A 208 22.44 30.81 -55.11
N GLU A 209 23.27 29.87 -55.58
CA GLU A 209 24.72 30.07 -55.77
C GLU A 209 25.05 30.97 -56.98
N VAL A 210 24.10 31.18 -57.91
CA VAL A 210 24.30 31.98 -59.13
C VAL A 210 23.70 33.40 -59.03
N LEU A 211 22.88 33.68 -58.02
CA LEU A 211 22.21 34.97 -57.82
C LEU A 211 22.81 35.82 -56.68
N GLY A 212 23.98 35.45 -56.17
CA GLY A 212 24.60 36.07 -54.99
C GLY A 212 25.49 37.30 -55.24
N GLU A 213 25.61 37.83 -56.47
CA GLU A 213 26.62 38.87 -56.76
C GLU A 213 26.12 40.27 -57.18
N GLU A 214 24.81 40.56 -57.26
CA GLU A 214 24.36 41.94 -57.49
C GLU A 214 23.14 42.34 -56.64
N GLY A 215 23.40 43.01 -55.52
CA GLY A 215 22.53 44.08 -55.02
C GLY A 215 21.38 43.73 -54.06
N VAL A 216 21.59 42.87 -53.06
CA VAL A 216 20.62 42.70 -51.96
C VAL A 216 21.09 43.49 -50.74
N GLU A 217 20.61 44.73 -50.59
CA GLU A 217 20.65 45.41 -49.28
C GLU A 217 19.69 44.69 -48.32
N SER A 218 20.24 44.10 -47.26
CA SER A 218 19.45 43.48 -46.20
C SER A 218 18.62 44.55 -45.49
N VAL A 219 17.31 44.50 -45.65
CA VAL A 219 16.37 45.35 -44.91
C VAL A 219 16.38 44.91 -43.45
N ASP A 220 16.81 45.81 -42.56
CA ASP A 220 16.86 45.57 -41.12
C ASP A 220 15.45 45.47 -40.52
N ILE A 221 15.10 44.26 -40.11
CA ILE A 221 13.77 43.86 -39.66
C ILE A 221 13.42 44.52 -38.31
N SER A 222 14.43 44.96 -37.54
CA SER A 222 14.26 45.63 -36.25
C SER A 222 13.52 46.97 -36.36
N LYS A 223 13.56 47.64 -37.52
CA LYS A 223 12.88 48.93 -37.75
C LYS A 223 11.37 48.83 -37.93
N TYR A 224 10.83 47.62 -38.06
CA TYR A 224 9.41 47.38 -38.26
C TYR A 224 8.77 46.59 -37.11
N ASP A 225 9.54 46.30 -36.05
CA ASP A 225 9.00 45.65 -34.88
C ASP A 225 8.19 46.65 -34.03
N ARG A 226 6.88 46.45 -33.96
CA ARG A 226 5.94 47.34 -33.22
C ARG A 226 5.81 46.97 -31.75
N THR A 227 6.46 45.90 -31.31
CA THR A 227 6.44 45.43 -29.91
C THR A 227 7.30 46.28 -28.99
N ALA A 228 8.40 46.85 -29.49
CA ALA A 228 9.31 47.70 -28.71
C ALA A 228 8.64 48.98 -28.17
N ALA A 229 7.67 49.55 -28.90
CA ALA A 229 6.93 50.73 -28.45
C ALA A 229 5.91 50.42 -27.33
N LEU A 230 5.56 49.14 -27.13
CA LEU A 230 4.66 48.70 -26.06
C LEU A 230 5.42 48.34 -24.77
N GLU A 231 6.68 47.91 -24.87
CA GLU A 231 7.52 47.64 -23.70
C GLU A 231 7.95 48.94 -22.98
N GLU A 232 8.14 50.07 -23.69
CA GLU A 232 8.44 51.36 -23.05
C GLU A 232 7.24 51.96 -22.27
N GLU A 233 6.00 51.68 -22.64
CA GLU A 233 4.81 52.14 -21.89
C GLU A 233 4.55 51.30 -20.62
N GLU A 234 4.89 50.01 -20.61
CA GLU A 234 4.74 49.15 -19.42
C GLU A 234 5.82 49.39 -18.34
N GLU A 235 6.99 49.93 -18.70
CA GLU A 235 8.05 50.25 -17.73
C GLU A 235 7.80 51.55 -16.92
N GLU A 236 6.96 52.49 -17.39
CA GLU A 236 6.64 53.72 -16.63
C GLU A 236 5.49 53.57 -15.61
N GLU A 237 4.60 52.58 -15.74
CA GLU A 237 3.47 52.37 -14.80
C GLU A 237 3.74 51.34 -13.68
N GLY A 238 4.98 50.85 -13.57
CA GLY A 238 5.39 49.81 -12.61
C GLY A 238 5.86 50.26 -11.23
N THR A 239 5.56 51.49 -10.77
CA THR A 239 5.91 51.93 -9.41
C THR A 239 4.97 51.35 -8.36
N GLY A 240 5.40 50.21 -7.80
CA GLY A 240 5.05 49.57 -6.53
C GLY A 240 3.87 50.10 -5.69
N ILE A 241 2.82 49.28 -5.60
CA ILE A 241 1.93 49.22 -4.42
C ILE A 241 2.27 47.94 -3.67
N THR A 242 3.07 48.06 -2.61
CA THR A 242 3.35 46.95 -1.69
C THR A 242 2.16 46.81 -0.73
N PHE A 243 1.43 45.71 -0.79
CA PHE A 243 0.45 45.35 0.23
C PHE A 243 1.19 44.61 1.36
N ASP A 244 1.34 45.28 2.50
CA ASP A 244 1.87 44.76 3.75
C ASP A 244 0.74 43.95 4.43
N ASP A 245 0.90 42.63 4.52
CA ASP A 245 -0.05 41.75 5.20
C ASP A 245 0.60 41.29 6.52
N SER A 246 0.18 41.91 7.62
CA SER A 246 0.40 41.48 9.00
C SER A 246 -0.95 41.21 9.64
N ASP A 247 -1.29 39.92 9.82
CA ASP A 247 -1.82 39.32 11.06
C ASP A 247 -1.65 37.79 11.00
#